data_AF-A0A2M7QVE4-F1
#
_entry.id   AF-A0A2M7QVE4-F1
#
_cell.length_a   1.000
_cell.length_b   1.000
_cell.length_c   1.000
_cell.angle_alpha   90.00
_cell.angle_beta   90.00
_cell.angle_gamma   90.00
#
_symmetry.space_group_name_H-M   'P 1'
#
loop_
_entity.id
_entity.type
_entity.pdbx_description
1 polymer ?
#
loop_
_entity_poly.entity_id
_entity_poly.type
_entity_poly.pdbx_seq_one_letter_code
_entity_poly.pdbx_strand_id
1 'polypeptide(L)'
;MTGRTHDLAAFAGLVIAFLYAPILPALSLSTVIVAFGANFLGALFPDIDQPTSDFWDNFRLGPFVAKVIVPALGGHRHISHSLAGVVLIGVLFRLGLNLALKYVLIDINSEIVWNAFMIGVVSHLVMDLPTKEGVPLLWPFDWKFGLPPWKALRITSGKFVEKFIVFPGLLMLTGYLLFVNQEKVLELLKTMLKIG
;
A
#
# COMPACT_ATOMS: atom_id res chain seq x y z
N MET A 1 5.15 10.79 1.15
CA MET A 1 5.84 11.02 -0.14
C MET A 1 4.78 11.39 -1.17
N THR A 2 5.07 11.43 -2.48
CA THR A 2 4.00 11.53 -3.49
C THR A 2 3.30 10.19 -3.67
N GLY A 3 2.01 10.21 -4.06
CA GLY A 3 1.21 8.98 -4.28
C GLY A 3 1.89 7.97 -5.21
N ARG A 4 2.51 8.44 -6.31
CA ARG A 4 3.25 7.58 -7.26
C ARG A 4 4.40 6.83 -6.61
N THR A 5 5.09 7.44 -5.65
CA THR A 5 6.20 6.79 -4.94
C THR A 5 5.65 5.75 -3.96
N HIS A 6 4.49 6.00 -3.33
CA HIS A 6 3.80 5.01 -2.50
C HIS A 6 3.34 3.81 -3.32
N ASP A 7 2.70 4.02 -4.46
CA ASP A 7 2.26 2.96 -5.37
C ASP A 7 3.41 2.05 -5.80
N LEU A 8 4.55 2.66 -6.17
CA LEU A 8 5.71 1.91 -6.60
C LEU A 8 6.36 1.13 -5.44
N ALA A 9 6.40 1.70 -4.24
CA ALA A 9 6.90 1.01 -3.05
C ALA A 9 5.99 -0.16 -2.65
N ALA A 10 4.67 0.02 -2.75
CA ALA A 10 3.68 -1.02 -2.51
C ALA A 10 3.86 -2.18 -3.50
N PHE A 11 4.00 -1.86 -4.79
CA PHE A 11 4.25 -2.85 -5.84
C PHE A 11 5.56 -3.60 -5.61
N ALA A 12 6.65 -2.90 -5.26
CA ALA A 12 7.92 -3.53 -4.92
C ALA A 12 7.78 -4.51 -3.74
N GLY A 13 7.05 -4.10 -2.68
CA GLY A 13 6.74 -4.96 -1.54
C GLY A 13 5.91 -6.19 -1.93
N LEU A 14 4.93 -6.04 -2.82
CA LEU A 14 4.11 -7.14 -3.31
C LEU A 14 4.92 -8.13 -4.14
N VAL A 15 5.82 -7.63 -5.01
CA VAL A 15 6.75 -8.48 -5.78
C VAL A 15 7.62 -9.30 -4.84
N ILE A 16 8.19 -8.68 -3.80
CA ILE A 16 8.97 -9.40 -2.78
C ILE A 16 8.10 -10.49 -2.12
N ALA A 17 6.87 -10.17 -1.71
CA ALA A 17 5.98 -11.15 -1.10
C ALA A 17 5.69 -12.33 -2.04
N PHE A 18 5.41 -12.08 -3.33
CA PHE A 18 5.15 -13.14 -4.30
C PHE A 18 6.37 -14.01 -4.62
N LEU A 19 7.58 -13.44 -4.57
CA LEU A 19 8.82 -14.18 -4.86
C LEU A 19 9.30 -15.08 -3.70
N TYR A 20 8.93 -14.74 -2.46
CA TYR A 20 9.50 -15.37 -1.26
C TYR A 20 8.49 -15.97 -0.29
N ALA A 21 7.19 -15.65 -0.40
CA ALA A 21 6.18 -16.33 0.40
C ALA A 21 5.78 -17.68 -0.23
N PRO A 22 5.42 -18.69 0.57
CA PRO A 22 4.93 -19.97 0.06
C PRO A 22 3.45 -19.86 -0.34
N ILE A 23 3.17 -19.42 -1.58
CA ILE A 23 1.79 -19.12 -2.05
C ILE A 23 1.27 -20.14 -3.10
N LEU A 24 2.04 -21.17 -3.44
CA LEU A 24 1.92 -21.86 -4.73
C LEU A 24 0.86 -22.96 -4.92
N PRO A 25 0.01 -23.39 -3.97
CA PRO A 25 -1.17 -24.15 -4.35
C PRO A 25 -2.46 -23.32 -4.50
N ALA A 26 -2.45 -22.00 -4.23
CA ALA A 26 -3.68 -21.19 -4.10
C ALA A 26 -3.77 -19.93 -4.99
N LEU A 27 -2.92 -19.81 -6.01
CA LEU A 27 -2.82 -18.60 -6.84
C LEU A 27 -3.66 -18.69 -8.12
N SER A 28 -4.91 -18.23 -8.09
CA SER A 28 -5.72 -18.03 -9.30
C SER A 28 -5.41 -16.69 -9.98
N LEU A 29 -5.60 -16.59 -11.30
CA LEU A 29 -5.45 -15.32 -12.04
C LEU A 29 -6.34 -14.21 -11.46
N SER A 30 -7.58 -14.54 -11.08
CA SER A 30 -8.51 -13.62 -10.42
C SER A 30 -7.97 -13.09 -9.10
N THR A 31 -7.42 -13.97 -8.25
CA THR A 31 -6.79 -13.59 -6.98
C THR A 31 -5.67 -12.58 -7.21
N VAL A 32 -4.81 -12.82 -8.21
CA VAL A 32 -3.65 -11.96 -8.48
C VAL A 32 -4.06 -10.60 -8.98
N ILE A 33 -5.01 -10.52 -9.91
CA ILE A 33 -5.53 -9.24 -10.42
C ILE A 33 -6.14 -8.42 -9.29
N VAL A 34 -6.97 -9.05 -8.45
CA VAL A 34 -7.61 -8.38 -7.31
C VAL A 34 -6.57 -7.98 -6.26
N ALA A 35 -5.54 -8.81 -6.03
CA ALA A 35 -4.44 -8.51 -5.12
C ALA A 35 -3.62 -7.30 -5.59
N PHE A 36 -3.32 -7.16 -6.88
CA PHE A 36 -2.66 -5.98 -7.43
C PHE A 36 -3.50 -4.71 -7.20
N GLY A 37 -4.79 -4.75 -7.52
CA GLY A 37 -5.70 -3.63 -7.27
C GLY A 37 -5.79 -3.27 -5.78
N ALA A 38 -5.89 -4.27 -4.92
CA ALA A 38 -5.92 -4.10 -3.48
C ALA A 38 -4.61 -3.52 -2.93
N ASN A 39 -3.46 -3.89 -3.50
CA ASN A 39 -2.15 -3.36 -3.10
C ASN A 39 -2.01 -1.87 -3.38
N PHE A 40 -2.38 -1.41 -4.58
CA PHE A 40 -2.41 0.02 -4.90
C PHE A 40 -3.44 0.77 -4.05
N LEU A 41 -4.64 0.18 -3.84
CA LEU A 41 -5.63 0.77 -2.94
C LEU A 41 -5.08 0.93 -1.52
N GLY A 42 -4.37 -0.07 -1.00
CA GLY A 42 -3.73 -0.03 0.30
C GLY A 42 -2.63 1.03 0.37
N ALA A 43 -1.87 1.24 -0.71
CA ALA A 43 -0.83 2.27 -0.80
C ALA A 43 -1.39 3.70 -0.69
N LEU A 44 -2.63 3.92 -1.14
CA LEU A 44 -3.31 5.21 -1.09
C LEU A 44 -4.18 5.37 0.16
N PHE A 45 -4.56 4.28 0.82
CA PHE A 45 -5.54 4.28 1.90
C PHE A 45 -5.18 5.20 3.08
N PRO A 46 -3.92 5.25 3.58
CA PRO A 46 -3.59 6.14 4.69
C PRO A 46 -3.84 7.63 4.39
N ASP A 47 -3.64 8.06 3.14
CA ASP A 47 -3.77 9.45 2.69
C ASP A 47 -5.21 9.88 2.38
N ILE A 48 -6.20 8.99 2.51
CA ILE A 48 -7.62 9.36 2.37
C ILE A 48 -8.07 10.35 3.45
N ASP A 49 -7.26 10.54 4.49
CA ASP A 49 -7.45 11.55 5.53
C ASP A 49 -7.15 12.99 5.04
N GLN A 50 -6.64 13.16 3.83
CA GLN A 50 -6.53 14.47 3.18
C GLN A 50 -7.81 14.79 2.40
N PRO A 51 -8.47 15.94 2.64
CA PRO A 51 -9.67 16.33 1.88
C PRO A 51 -9.42 16.51 0.37
N THR A 52 -8.18 16.79 -0.01
CA THR A 52 -7.71 17.04 -1.38
C THR A 52 -6.86 15.88 -1.90
N SER A 53 -7.06 14.66 -1.40
CA SER A 53 -6.37 13.51 -1.99
C SER A 53 -6.91 13.26 -3.39
N ASP A 54 -6.04 12.81 -4.30
CA ASP A 54 -6.41 12.42 -5.66
C ASP A 54 -7.60 11.44 -5.68
N PHE A 55 -7.78 10.65 -4.61
CA PHE A 55 -8.92 9.76 -4.44
C PHE A 55 -10.26 10.52 -4.36
N TRP A 56 -10.38 11.54 -3.50
CA TRP A 56 -11.61 12.29 -3.34
C TRP A 56 -11.91 13.18 -4.54
N ASP A 57 -10.88 13.78 -5.13
CA ASP A 57 -11.04 14.70 -6.26
C ASP A 57 -11.57 13.99 -7.51
N ASN A 58 -11.23 12.71 -7.68
CA ASN A 58 -11.69 11.90 -8.82
C ASN A 58 -13.03 11.18 -8.56
N PHE A 59 -13.50 11.13 -7.31
CA PHE A 59 -14.80 10.55 -6.98
C PHE A 59 -15.90 11.62 -7.04
N ARG A 60 -16.97 11.37 -7.81
CA ARG A 60 -18.05 12.35 -8.03
C ARG A 60 -18.68 12.92 -6.75
N LEU A 61 -18.72 12.12 -5.68
CA LEU A 61 -19.23 12.53 -4.36
C LEU A 61 -18.10 12.76 -3.34
N GLY A 62 -16.84 12.64 -3.77
CA GLY A 62 -15.68 12.62 -2.88
C GLY A 62 -15.53 13.86 -2.03
N PRO A 63 -15.68 15.09 -2.57
CA PRO A 63 -15.60 16.30 -1.75
C PRO A 63 -16.69 16.39 -0.66
N PHE A 64 -17.83 15.71 -0.84
CA PHE A 64 -18.89 15.66 0.17
C PHE A 64 -18.59 14.60 1.24
N VAL A 65 -18.15 13.41 0.83
CA VAL A 65 -17.80 12.32 1.75
C VAL A 65 -16.57 12.68 2.58
N ALA A 66 -15.56 13.31 1.97
CA ALA A 66 -14.34 13.78 2.65
C ALA A 66 -14.66 14.73 3.82
N LYS A 67 -15.66 15.61 3.68
CA LYS A 67 -16.08 16.54 4.76
C LYS A 67 -16.63 15.83 6.00
N VAL A 68 -17.09 14.58 5.88
CA VAL A 68 -17.59 13.79 7.00
C VAL A 68 -16.48 12.91 7.57
N ILE A 69 -15.71 12.25 6.70
CA ILE A 69 -14.71 11.26 7.12
C ILE A 69 -13.44 11.92 7.65
N VAL A 70 -12.94 12.98 7.02
CA VAL A 70 -11.66 13.60 7.39
C VAL A 70 -11.66 14.17 8.82
N PRO A 71 -12.70 14.90 9.29
CA PRO A 71 -12.75 15.35 10.68
C PRO A 71 -12.76 14.19 11.69
N ALA A 72 -13.42 13.07 11.35
CA ALA A 72 -13.48 11.89 12.20
C ALA A 72 -12.10 11.18 12.33
N LEU A 73 -11.23 11.33 11.32
CA LEU A 73 -9.86 10.82 11.34
C LEU A 73 -8.87 11.72 12.11
N GLY A 74 -9.32 12.90 12.58
CA GLY A 74 -8.50 13.85 13.33
C GLY A 74 -7.60 14.74 12.46
N GLY A 75 -7.73 14.65 11.13
CA GLY A 75 -6.90 15.38 10.15
C GLY A 75 -5.75 14.54 9.56
N HIS A 76 -4.97 15.13 8.65
CA HIS A 76 -3.90 14.42 7.95
C HIS A 76 -2.77 13.96 8.90
N ARG A 77 -2.35 12.69 8.78
CA ARG A 77 -1.32 12.05 9.61
C ARG A 77 -1.68 12.05 11.09
N HIS A 78 -2.84 11.47 11.39
CA HIS A 78 -3.26 11.14 12.75
C HIS A 78 -3.50 9.63 12.86
N ILE A 79 -4.75 9.21 13.05
CA ILE A 79 -5.06 7.79 13.27
C ILE A 79 -4.66 6.92 12.08
N SER A 80 -4.89 7.37 10.84
CA SER A 80 -4.59 6.67 9.57
C SER A 80 -3.13 6.23 9.41
N HIS A 81 -2.20 6.95 10.05
CA HIS A 81 -0.76 6.74 9.98
C HIS A 81 -0.18 6.17 11.28
N SER A 82 -1.04 5.72 12.20
CA SER A 82 -0.64 5.10 13.46
C SER A 82 -0.69 3.58 13.39
N LEU A 83 -0.01 2.88 14.30
CA LEU A 83 -0.12 1.42 14.39
C LEU A 83 -1.55 0.96 14.66
N ALA A 84 -2.28 1.69 15.51
CA ALA A 84 -3.70 1.43 15.75
C ALA A 84 -4.55 1.61 14.48
N GLY A 85 -4.23 2.64 13.67
CA GLY A 85 -4.85 2.86 12.37
C GLY A 85 -4.59 1.73 11.40
N VAL A 86 -3.35 1.25 11.28
CA VAL A 86 -3.02 0.11 10.41
C VAL A 86 -3.84 -1.12 10.79
N VAL A 87 -3.98 -1.42 12.09
CA VAL A 87 -4.82 -2.52 12.56
C VAL A 87 -6.29 -2.30 12.19
N LEU A 88 -6.82 -1.10 12.46
CA LEU A 88 -8.21 -0.77 12.15
C LEU A 88 -8.51 -0.87 10.66
N ILE A 89 -7.64 -0.29 9.82
CA ILE A 89 -7.72 -0.34 8.35
C ILE A 89 -7.71 -1.80 7.88
N GLY A 90 -6.81 -2.63 8.41
CA GLY A 90 -6.75 -4.05 8.08
C GLY A 90 -8.01 -4.81 8.46
N VAL A 91 -8.55 -4.58 9.66
CA VAL A 91 -9.80 -5.23 10.12
C VAL A 91 -10.98 -4.80 9.26
N LEU A 92 -11.14 -3.49 9.00
CA LEU A 92 -12.24 -2.97 8.19
C LEU A 92 -12.16 -3.47 6.74
N PHE A 93 -10.98 -3.47 6.15
CA PHE A 93 -10.78 -4.01 4.81
C PHE A 93 -11.09 -5.51 4.76
N ARG A 94 -10.69 -6.28 5.79
CA ARG A 94 -11.01 -7.71 5.86
C ARG A 94 -12.51 -7.97 5.92
N LEU A 95 -13.23 -7.23 6.75
CA LEU A 95 -14.69 -7.34 6.87
C LEU A 95 -15.37 -6.97 5.54
N GLY A 96 -14.96 -5.86 4.92
CA GLY A 96 -15.48 -5.44 3.62
C GLY A 96 -15.19 -6.44 2.51
N LEU A 97 -13.97 -6.99 2.47
CA LEU A 97 -13.56 -8.01 1.51
C LEU A 97 -14.40 -9.30 1.67
N ASN A 98 -14.58 -9.79 2.89
CA ASN A 98 -15.40 -10.98 3.15
C ASN A 98 -16.86 -10.76 2.73
N LEU A 99 -17.42 -9.57 2.98
CA LEU A 99 -18.77 -9.21 2.56
C LEU A 99 -18.89 -9.10 1.04
N ALA A 100 -17.91 -8.49 0.37
CA ALA A 100 -17.91 -8.35 -1.08
C ALA A 100 -17.81 -9.73 -1.76
N LEU A 101 -16.87 -10.57 -1.31
CA LEU A 101 -16.63 -11.89 -1.88
C LEU A 101 -17.79 -12.86 -1.66
N LYS A 102 -18.64 -12.65 -0.65
CA LYS A 102 -19.86 -13.45 -0.42
C LYS A 102 -20.77 -13.51 -1.65
N TYR A 103 -20.80 -12.45 -2.45
CA TYR A 103 -21.67 -12.32 -3.63
C TYR A 103 -20.92 -12.48 -4.96
N VAL A 104 -19.60 -12.70 -4.92
CA VAL A 104 -18.76 -12.89 -6.10
C VAL A 104 -18.64 -14.38 -6.39
N LEU A 105 -18.99 -14.79 -7.61
CA LEU A 105 -18.96 -16.20 -8.04
C LEU A 105 -17.57 -16.65 -8.54
N ILE A 106 -16.55 -15.81 -8.40
CA ILE A 106 -15.19 -16.07 -8.85
C ILE A 106 -14.34 -16.50 -7.66
N ASP A 107 -13.57 -17.57 -7.83
CA ASP A 107 -12.63 -18.05 -6.83
C ASP A 107 -11.50 -17.03 -6.61
N ILE A 108 -11.54 -16.37 -5.45
CA ILE A 108 -10.59 -15.34 -5.01
C ILE A 108 -10.12 -15.71 -3.60
N ASN A 109 -8.82 -15.89 -3.45
CA ASN A 109 -8.22 -16.10 -2.14
C ASN A 109 -8.18 -14.77 -1.36
N SER A 110 -9.10 -14.63 -0.41
CA SER A 110 -9.23 -13.42 0.41
C SER A 110 -8.01 -13.11 1.26
N GLU A 111 -7.25 -14.13 1.69
CA GLU A 111 -6.03 -13.92 2.48
C GLU A 111 -4.94 -13.25 1.65
N ILE A 112 -4.75 -13.70 0.41
CA ILE A 112 -3.75 -13.11 -0.50
C ILE A 112 -4.11 -11.66 -0.82
N VAL A 113 -5.39 -11.39 -1.10
CA VAL A 113 -5.88 -10.03 -1.37
C VAL A 113 -5.71 -9.13 -0.15
N TRP A 114 -6.05 -9.61 1.05
CA TRP A 114 -5.87 -8.87 2.29
C TRP A 114 -4.39 -8.59 2.57
N ASN A 115 -3.52 -9.57 2.42
CA ASN A 115 -2.07 -9.40 2.58
C ASN A 115 -1.52 -8.37 1.58
N ALA A 116 -1.96 -8.41 0.32
CA ALA A 116 -1.54 -7.46 -0.69
C ALA A 116 -1.95 -6.03 -0.34
N PHE A 117 -3.18 -5.82 0.16
CA PHE A 117 -3.64 -4.55 0.69
C PHE A 117 -2.80 -4.08 1.87
N MET A 118 -2.55 -4.95 2.85
CA MET A 118 -1.75 -4.62 4.04
C MET A 118 -0.29 -4.29 3.71
N ILE A 119 0.31 -4.96 2.72
CA ILE A 119 1.63 -4.59 2.19
C ILE A 119 1.60 -3.16 1.65
N GLY A 120 0.53 -2.79 0.93
CA GLY A 120 0.33 -1.42 0.46
C GLY A 120 0.29 -0.41 1.61
N VAL A 121 -0.56 -0.65 2.61
CA VAL A 121 -0.70 0.21 3.80
C VAL A 121 0.61 0.34 4.56
N VAL A 122 1.30 -0.77 4.83
CA VAL A 122 2.56 -0.76 5.58
C VAL A 122 3.66 -0.07 4.77
N SER A 123 3.76 -0.34 3.46
CA SER A 123 4.73 0.32 2.59
C SER A 123 4.55 1.84 2.59
N HIS A 124 3.30 2.33 2.65
CA HIS A 124 3.02 3.75 2.74
C HIS A 124 3.70 4.37 3.97
N LEU A 125 3.47 3.82 5.15
CA LEU A 125 4.08 4.30 6.40
C LEU A 125 5.60 4.18 6.36
N VAL A 126 6.14 3.08 5.81
CA VAL A 126 7.59 2.88 5.65
C VAL A 126 8.20 3.97 4.77
N MET A 127 7.55 4.34 3.66
CA MET A 127 8.01 5.42 2.79
C MET A 127 7.88 6.81 3.42
N ASP A 128 7.03 6.96 4.43
CA ASP A 128 6.85 8.20 5.16
C ASP A 128 7.78 8.39 6.36
N LEU A 129 8.31 7.31 6.94
CA LEU A 129 9.34 7.38 7.99
C LEU A 129 10.56 8.23 7.60
N PRO A 130 11.12 8.14 6.38
CA PRO A 130 12.26 8.95 6.00
C PRO A 130 11.95 10.38 5.61
N THR A 131 10.68 10.81 5.70
CA THR A 131 10.28 12.19 5.37
C THR A 131 10.54 13.16 6.52
N LYS A 132 10.65 14.45 6.22
CA LYS A 132 10.77 15.52 7.24
C LYS A 132 9.64 15.49 8.28
N GLU A 133 8.46 15.07 7.88
CA GLU A 133 7.27 15.02 8.74
C GLU A 133 7.26 13.77 9.62
N GLY A 134 7.77 12.65 9.10
CA GLY A 134 7.71 11.36 9.80
C GLY A 134 6.29 10.84 9.96
N VAL A 135 6.12 9.89 10.88
CA VAL A 135 4.88 9.12 11.08
C VAL A 135 4.52 9.07 12.58
N PRO A 136 3.27 9.38 12.98
CA PRO A 136 2.81 9.30 14.37
C PRO A 136 2.42 7.87 14.78
N LEU A 137 3.40 6.95 14.81
CA LEU A 137 3.14 5.52 15.05
C LEU A 137 2.35 5.24 16.34
N LEU A 138 2.50 6.09 17.35
CA LEU A 138 1.87 5.97 18.68
C LEU A 138 0.75 6.99 18.92
N TRP A 139 0.09 7.50 17.88
CA TRP A 139 -1.14 8.29 18.06
C TRP A 139 -2.10 7.58 19.05
N PRO A 140 -2.73 8.28 20.02
CA PRO A 140 -2.92 9.73 20.12
C PRO A 140 -1.78 10.51 20.79
N PHE A 141 -0.64 9.89 21.11
CA PHE A 141 0.53 10.64 21.59
C PHE A 141 1.16 11.45 20.44
N ASP A 142 1.60 12.69 20.72
CA ASP A 142 2.14 13.63 19.72
C ASP A 142 3.55 13.25 19.17
N TRP A 143 3.97 12.00 19.35
CA TRP A 143 5.30 11.54 18.99
C TRP A 143 5.38 11.12 17.52
N LYS A 144 6.17 11.87 16.74
CA LYS A 144 6.44 11.57 15.33
C LYS A 144 7.79 10.87 15.17
N PHE A 145 7.73 9.64 14.67
CA PHE A 145 8.89 8.82 14.38
C PHE A 145 9.40 9.12 12.97
N GLY A 146 10.71 9.15 12.78
CA GLY A 146 11.27 9.22 11.45
C GLY A 146 12.73 8.78 11.40
N LEU A 147 13.16 8.38 10.21
CA LEU A 147 14.43 7.70 9.97
C LEU A 147 15.24 8.40 8.87
N PRO A 148 16.44 8.93 9.15
CA PRO A 148 17.16 8.91 10.43
C PRO A 148 16.54 9.83 11.49
N PRO A 149 16.92 9.72 12.78
CA PRO A 149 16.36 10.53 13.86
C PRO A 149 16.49 12.04 13.63
N TRP A 150 17.58 12.49 13.01
CA TRP A 150 17.81 13.90 12.73
C TRP A 150 16.98 14.40 11.55
N LYS A 151 16.02 15.29 11.83
CA LYS A 151 15.13 15.90 10.81
C LYS A 151 15.92 16.52 9.66
N ALA A 152 17.10 17.09 9.89
CA ALA A 152 17.94 17.71 8.85
C ALA A 152 18.34 16.74 7.72
N LEU A 153 18.50 15.45 8.01
CA LEU A 153 18.91 14.42 7.03
C LEU A 153 17.74 13.76 6.30
N ARG A 154 16.50 14.01 6.75
CA ARG A 154 15.29 13.41 6.18
C ARG A 154 14.90 14.06 4.84
N ILE A 155 14.11 13.32 4.06
CA ILE A 155 13.69 13.65 2.71
C ILE A 155 12.53 14.65 2.75
N THR A 156 12.57 15.65 1.88
CA THR A 156 11.41 16.52 1.62
C THR A 156 10.59 15.94 0.48
N SER A 157 9.32 15.62 0.75
CA SER A 157 8.41 15.03 -0.23
C SER A 157 8.26 15.88 -1.50
N GLY A 158 8.20 15.24 -2.66
CA GLY A 158 8.03 15.86 -3.97
C GLY A 158 9.24 16.66 -4.48
N LYS A 159 10.38 16.63 -3.78
CA LYS A 159 11.61 17.35 -4.15
C LYS A 159 12.63 16.42 -4.82
N PHE A 160 13.83 16.97 -5.04
CA PHE A 160 14.92 16.34 -5.80
C PHE A 160 15.20 14.89 -5.39
N VAL A 161 15.40 14.64 -4.09
CA VAL A 161 15.76 13.30 -3.59
C VAL A 161 14.68 12.26 -3.90
N GLU A 162 13.41 12.59 -3.72
CA GLU A 162 12.33 11.66 -4.04
C GLU A 162 12.29 11.37 -5.55
N LYS A 163 12.33 12.42 -6.39
CA LYS A 163 12.16 12.31 -7.84
C LYS A 163 13.32 11.63 -8.56
N PHE A 164 14.56 11.83 -8.10
CA PHE A 164 15.75 11.39 -8.82
C PHE A 164 16.52 10.27 -8.12
N ILE A 165 16.21 9.97 -6.86
CA ILE A 165 16.90 8.90 -6.11
C ILE A 165 15.91 7.83 -5.69
N VAL A 166 14.88 8.19 -4.91
CA VAL A 166 13.95 7.21 -4.34
C VAL A 166 13.13 6.53 -5.43
N PHE A 167 12.45 7.33 -6.27
CA PHE A 167 11.56 6.79 -7.29
C PHE A 167 12.31 5.93 -8.34
N PRO A 168 13.42 6.41 -8.95
CA PRO A 168 14.20 5.57 -9.86
C PRO A 168 14.84 4.36 -9.15
N GLY A 169 15.27 4.52 -7.89
CA GLY A 169 15.82 3.42 -7.09
C GLY A 169 14.81 2.29 -6.87
N LEU A 170 13.56 2.62 -6.54
CA LEU A 170 12.48 1.64 -6.40
C LEU A 170 12.16 0.95 -7.74
N LEU A 171 12.18 1.71 -8.86
CA LEU A 171 12.00 1.13 -10.20
C LEU A 171 13.10 0.12 -10.52
N MET A 172 14.37 0.52 -10.31
CA MET A 172 15.53 -0.34 -10.57
C MET A 172 15.52 -1.57 -9.66
N LEU A 173 15.22 -1.40 -8.36
CA LEU A 173 15.09 -2.51 -7.43
C LEU A 173 14.02 -3.51 -7.88
N THR A 174 12.84 -3.01 -8.24
CA THR A 174 11.73 -3.87 -8.69
C THR A 174 12.09 -4.60 -9.98
N GLY A 175 12.64 -3.89 -10.97
CA GLY A 175 13.11 -4.50 -12.22
C GLY A 175 14.21 -5.54 -12.01
N TYR A 176 15.17 -5.25 -11.12
CA TYR A 176 16.24 -6.17 -10.75
C TYR A 176 15.70 -7.43 -10.07
N LEU A 177 14.77 -7.29 -9.12
CA LEU A 177 14.15 -8.43 -8.44
C LEU A 177 13.41 -9.35 -9.42
N LEU A 178 12.65 -8.77 -10.34
CA LEU A 178 11.94 -9.51 -11.38
C LEU A 178 12.91 -10.20 -12.35
N PHE A 179 13.98 -9.52 -12.76
CA PHE A 179 14.98 -10.07 -13.67
C PHE A 179 15.73 -11.26 -13.05
N VAL A 180 16.23 -11.11 -11.82
CA VAL A 180 16.99 -12.16 -11.14
C VAL A 180 16.11 -13.36 -10.78
N ASN A 181 14.81 -13.15 -10.56
CA ASN A 181 13.86 -14.21 -10.23
C ASN A 181 12.94 -14.59 -11.41
N GLN A 182 13.35 -14.34 -12.65
CA GLN A 182 12.51 -14.54 -13.85
C GLN A 182 11.92 -15.96 -13.96
N GLU A 183 12.67 -17.00 -13.55
CA GLU A 183 12.19 -18.38 -13.56
C GLU A 183 11.02 -18.60 -12.59
N LYS A 184 11.12 -18.05 -11.37
CA LYS A 184 10.03 -18.09 -10.39
C LYS A 184 8.82 -17.29 -10.86
N VAL A 185 9.06 -16.14 -11.48
CA VAL A 185 7.99 -15.33 -12.08
C VAL A 185 7.28 -16.13 -13.18
N LEU A 186 8.04 -16.83 -14.04
CA LEU A 186 7.47 -17.69 -15.07
C LEU A 186 6.67 -18.85 -14.47
N GLU A 187 7.16 -19.49 -13.41
CA GLU A 187 6.43 -20.54 -12.68
C GLU A 187 5.13 -20.02 -12.07
N LEU A 188 5.16 -18.84 -11.46
CA LEU A 188 3.96 -18.16 -10.95
C LEU A 188 2.95 -17.90 -12.08
N LEU A 189 3.40 -17.38 -13.23
CA LEU A 189 2.54 -17.12 -14.39
C LEU A 189 1.93 -18.41 -14.96
N LYS A 190 2.73 -19.47 -15.08
CA LYS A 190 2.25 -20.80 -15.49
C LYS A 190 1.18 -21.34 -14.54
N THR A 191 1.41 -21.20 -13.23
CA THR A 191 0.45 -21.59 -12.19
C THR A 191 -0.87 -20.81 -12.32
N MET A 192 -0.79 -19.49 -12.49
CA MET A 192 -1.96 -18.62 -12.66
C MET A 192 -2.79 -18.97 -13.90
N LEU A 193 -2.10 -19.27 -15.01
CA LEU A 193 -2.73 -19.58 -16.29
C LEU A 193 -3.09 -21.07 -16.44
N LYS A 194 -2.73 -21.90 -15.46
CA LYS A 194 -2.85 -23.37 -15.51
C LYS A 194 -2.18 -23.96 -16.75
N ILE A 195 -1.07 -23.36 -17.19
CA ILE A 195 -0.27 -23.83 -18.33
C ILE A 195 0.83 -24.74 -17.76
N GLY A 196 0.74 -26.04 -18.06
CA GLY A 196 1.76 -27.05 -17.74
C GLY A 196 3.00 -26.91 -18.62
#